data_AF-A0A2E3WFZ2-F1
#
_entry.id   AF-A0A2E3WFZ2-F1
#
_cell.length_a   1.000
_cell.length_b   1.000
_cell.length_c   1.000
_cell.angle_alpha   90.00
_cell.angle_beta   90.00
_cell.angle_gamma   90.00
#
_symmetry.space_group_name_H-M   'P 1'
#
loop_
_entity.id
_entity.type
_entity.pdbx_description
1 polymer ?
#
loop_
_entity_poly.entity_id
_entity_poly.type
_entity_poly.pdbx_seq_one_letter_code
_entity_poly.pdbx_strand_id
1 'polypeptide(L)' 'MPRTEFEDCPKTLFNKKGSDLYYATANQPNEKLYGILNQLSDVPIALRENKVVANIVITDEQ' A
#
# COMPACT_ATOMS: atom_id res chain seq x y z
N MET A 1 14.74 -2.26 1.87
CA MET A 1 14.07 -1.29 2.75
C MET A 1 13.33 -2.08 3.81
N PRO A 2 13.29 -1.66 5.08
CA PRO A 2 12.52 -2.40 6.09
C PRO A 2 11.03 -2.48 5.70
N ARG A 3 10.34 -3.50 6.21
CA ARG A 3 8.90 -3.69 6.02
C ARG A 3 8.17 -2.40 6.42
N THR A 4 7.37 -1.86 5.51
CA THR A 4 6.48 -0.73 5.78
C THR A 4 5.12 -1.28 6.16
N GLU A 5 4.60 -0.91 7.31
CA GLU A 5 3.24 -1.28 7.73
C GLU A 5 2.21 -0.60 6.81
N PHE A 6 1.03 -1.21 6.68
CA PHE A 6 0.02 -0.72 5.76
C PHE A 6 -0.37 0.73 6.07
N GLU A 7 -0.56 1.09 7.34
CA GLU A 7 -0.99 2.42 7.79
C GLU A 7 0.01 3.52 7.45
N ASP A 8 1.28 3.18 7.24
CA ASP A 8 2.31 4.14 6.84
C ASP A 8 2.33 4.37 5.33
N CYS A 9 1.84 3.43 4.52
CA CYS A 9 1.80 3.55 3.06
C CYS A 9 0.88 4.72 2.58
N PRO A 10 -0.35 4.90 3.07
CA PRO A 10 -1.16 6.07 2.74
C PRO A 10 -0.54 7.39 3.23
N LYS A 11 0.16 7.39 4.38
CA LYS A 11 0.84 8.59 4.89
C LYS A 11 1.97 9.01 3.98
N THR A 12 2.79 8.06 3.52
CA THR A 12 3.87 8.36 2.56
C THR A 12 3.30 8.88 1.24
N LEU A 13 2.25 8.23 0.73
CA LEU A 13 1.57 8.63 -0.49
C LEU A 13 1.09 10.10 -0.37
N PHE A 14 0.36 10.42 0.70
CA PHE A 14 -0.16 11.76 0.93
C PHE A 14 0.96 12.80 1.04
N ASN A 15 1.97 12.54 1.87
CA ASN A 15 3.09 13.47 2.11
C ASN A 15 3.90 13.76 0.84
N LYS A 16 4.00 12.78 -0.07
CA LYS A 16 4.70 12.89 -1.34
C LYS A 16 3.82 13.36 -2.49
N LYS A 17 2.55 13.69 -2.23
CA LYS A 17 1.55 14.06 -3.25
C LYS A 17 1.37 12.99 -4.33
N GLY A 18 1.44 11.73 -3.93
CA GLY A 18 1.18 10.60 -4.81
C GLY A 18 -0.29 10.46 -5.16
N SER A 19 -0.57 9.84 -6.31
CA SER A 19 -1.93 9.66 -6.82
C SER A 19 -2.57 8.36 -6.38
N ASP A 20 -1.80 7.26 -6.34
CA ASP A 20 -2.33 5.91 -6.19
C ASP A 20 -1.41 5.04 -5.31
N LEU A 21 -2.00 4.21 -4.44
CA LEU A 21 -1.31 3.15 -3.71
C LEU A 21 -1.66 1.79 -4.31
N TYR A 22 -0.65 1.03 -4.72
CA TYR A 22 -0.77 -0.33 -5.20
C TYR A 22 -0.36 -1.29 -4.09
N TYR A 23 -1.36 -1.99 -3.53
CA TYR A 23 -1.18 -2.95 -2.45
C TYR A 23 -1.80 -4.29 -2.86
N ALA A 24 -0.99 -5.17 -3.46
CA ALA A 24 -1.46 -6.42 -4.06
C ALA A 24 -0.63 -7.62 -3.60
N THR A 25 -1.30 -8.75 -3.38
CA THR A 25 -0.67 -10.02 -2.99
C THR A 25 0.48 -10.40 -3.92
N ALA A 26 1.55 -10.96 -3.35
CA ALA A 26 2.77 -11.40 -4.04
C ALA A 26 3.55 -10.29 -4.76
N ASN A 27 3.15 -9.03 -4.60
CA ASN A 27 3.87 -7.86 -5.11
C ASN A 27 4.37 -7.02 -3.94
N GLN A 28 5.40 -6.22 -4.19
CA GLN A 28 5.80 -5.17 -3.27
C GLN A 28 4.73 -4.08 -3.21
N PRO A 29 4.54 -3.40 -2.07
CA PRO A 29 3.72 -2.19 -2.03
C PRO A 29 4.40 -1.08 -2.85
N ASN A 30 3.63 -0.41 -3.70
CA ASN A 30 4.12 0.66 -4.55
C ASN A 30 3.22 1.90 -4.45
N GLU A 31 3.82 3.09 -4.49
CA GLU A 31 3.12 4.35 -4.63
C GLU A 31 3.35 4.94 -6.03
N LYS A 32 2.33 5.59 -6.60
CA LYS A 32 2.46 6.30 -7.87
C LYS A 32 2.69 7.77 -7.61
N LEU A 33 3.88 8.25 -7.96
CA LEU A 33 4.28 9.65 -7.85
C LEU A 33 4.47 10.20 -9.26
N TYR A 34 3.74 11.25 -9.64
CA TYR A 34 3.88 11.91 -10.94
C TYR A 34 3.85 10.95 -12.14
N GLY A 35 3.03 9.89 -12.07
CA GLY A 35 2.90 8.88 -13.13
C GLY A 35 3.88 7.70 -13.03
N ILE A 36 4.82 7.70 -12.08
CA ILE A 36 5.86 6.68 -11.92
C ILE A 36 5.56 5.82 -10.69
N LEU A 37 5.66 4.49 -10.82
CA LEU A 37 5.56 3.56 -9.70
C LEU A 37 6.87 3.53 -8.92
N ASN A 38 6.78 3.77 -7.62
CA ASN A 38 7.89 3.77 -6.68
C ASN A 38 7.64 2.72 -5.60
N GLN A 39 8.64 1.88 -5.37
CA GLN A 39 8.55 0.80 -4.40
C GLN A 39 8.71 1.34 -2.97
N LEU A 40 7.83 0.91 -2.07
CA LEU A 40 7.84 1.30 -0.66
C LEU A 40 8.59 0.32 0.24
N SER A 41 8.61 -0.97 -0.13
CA SER A 41 9.23 -2.06 0.64
C SER A 41 9.77 -3.12 -0.32
N ASP A 42 10.83 -3.85 0.06
CA ASP A 42 11.31 -5.03 -0.68
C ASP A 42 10.57 -6.32 -0.33
N VAL A 43 9.84 -6.31 0.78
CA VAL A 43 9.01 -7.43 1.24
C VAL A 43 7.71 -7.48 0.43
N PRO A 44 7.42 -8.60 -0.27
CA PRO A 44 6.14 -8.81 -0.94
C PRO A 44 4.99 -8.95 0.07
N ILE A 45 3.81 -8.48 -0.32
CA ILE A 45 2.58 -8.57 0.49
C ILE A 45 2.08 -10.02 0.50
N ALA A 46 1.91 -10.58 1.69
CA ALA A 46 1.32 -11.90 1.87
C ALA A 46 -0.20 -11.89 1.66
N LEU A 47 -0.76 -13.01 1.21
CA LEU A 47 -2.21 -13.14 0.94
C LEU A 47 -3.07 -12.78 2.16
N ARG A 48 -2.63 -13.17 3.37
CA ARG A 48 -3.34 -12.88 4.61
C ARG A 48 -3.40 -11.38 4.91
N GLU A 49 -2.33 -10.65 4.61
CA GLU A 49 -2.24 -9.21 4.85
C GLU A 49 -3.24 -8.46 3.98
N ASN A 50 -3.37 -8.84 2.71
CA ASN A 50 -4.29 -8.18 1.79
C ASN A 50 -5.76 -8.30 2.26
N LYS A 51 -6.14 -9.47 2.82
CA LYS A 51 -7.47 -9.65 3.42
C LYS A 51 -7.69 -8.78 4.66
N VAL A 52 -6.66 -8.63 5.50
CA VAL A 52 -6.73 -7.75 6.68
C VAL A 52 -6.88 -6.29 6.25
N VAL A 53 -6.10 -5.84 5.26
CA VAL A 53 -6.18 -4.49 4.71
C VAL A 53 -7.55 -4.21 4.09
N ALA A 54 -8.11 -5.14 3.32
CA ALA A 54 -9.44 -4.97 2.75
C ALA A 54 -10.50 -4.69 3.83
N ASN A 55 -10.44 -5.41 4.96
CA ASN A 55 -11.35 -5.20 6.09
C ASN A 55 -11.08 -3.90 6.89
N ILE A 56 -9.88 -3.32 6.78
CA ILE A 56 -9.56 -2.03 7.41
C ILE A 56 -10.13 -0.88 6.56
N VAL A 57 -10.06 -1.00 5.24
CA VAL A 57 -10.44 0.07 4.30
C VAL A 57 -11.94 0.06 4.00
N ILE A 58 -12.54 -1.12 3.91
CA ILE A 58 -13.96 -1.28 3.63
C ILE A 58 -14.70 -1.46 4.95
N THR A 59 -15.59 -0.53 5.27
CA THR A 59 -16.59 -0.69 6.34
C THR A 59 -17.87 -1.31 5.77
N ASP A 60 -18.65 -1.98 6.62
CA ASP A 60 -19.90 -2.65 6.22
C ASP A 60 -21.00 -1.72 5.68
N GLU A 61 -20.80 -0.39 5.65
CA GLU A 61 -21.77 0.62 5.21
C GLU A 61 -21.61 1.08 3.75
N GLN A 62 -21.10 0.21 2.86
CA GLN A 62 -20.95 0.54 1.43
C GLN A 62 -22.25 0.46 0.62
#